data_AF-A0A0J6WFI7-F1
#
_entry.id   AF-A0A0J6WFI7-F1
#
_cell.length_a   1.000
_cell.length_b   1.000
_cell.length_c   1.000
_cell.angle_alpha   90.00
_cell.angle_beta   90.00
_cell.angle_gamma   90.00
#
_symmetry.space_group_name_H-M   'P 1'
#
loop_
_entity.id
_entity.type
_entity.pdbx_description
1 polymer ?
#
loop_
_entity_poly.entity_id
_entity_poly.type
_entity_poly.pdbx_seq_one_letter_code
_entity_poly.pdbx_strand_id
1 'polypeptide(L)'
;MPRTDENGRQLKALLDYLLDGEIDAKDIYDALGTSSSTYYRRIKEADYPNAEELRRVADRFDLSYPDLQIQFGLMTRQEVFTYVESARASVATRQAAAATVTSGTQRRPRLSELTPRLDAPPL
;
A
#
# COMPACT_ATOMS: atom_id res chain seq x y z
N MET A 1 -26.41 0.10 10.32
CA MET A 1 -25.59 0.91 11.24
C MET A 1 -24.25 1.14 10.56
N PRO A 2 -23.67 2.35 10.64
CA PRO A 2 -22.32 2.61 10.13
C PRO A 2 -21.30 1.72 10.84
N ARG A 3 -20.17 1.50 10.19
CA ARG A 3 -19.06 0.73 10.73
C ARG A 3 -18.40 1.49 11.88
N THR A 4 -18.14 0.79 12.97
CA THR A 4 -17.49 1.32 14.17
C THR A 4 -16.11 0.71 14.33
N ASP A 5 -15.26 1.36 15.13
CA ASP A 5 -13.97 0.82 15.53
C ASP A 5 -14.12 -0.40 16.48
N GLU A 6 -12.99 -0.98 16.90
CA GLU A 6 -12.95 -2.10 17.86
C GLU A 6 -13.60 -1.79 19.23
N ASN A 7 -13.76 -0.50 19.56
CA ASN A 7 -14.35 0.00 20.80
C ASN A 7 -15.80 0.52 20.61
N GLY A 8 -16.39 0.34 19.43
CA GLY A 8 -17.75 0.84 19.12
C GLY A 8 -17.84 2.34 18.80
N ARG A 9 -16.71 3.02 18.58
CA ARG A 9 -16.64 4.44 18.23
C ARG A 9 -16.79 4.65 16.72
N GLN A 10 -17.42 5.76 16.35
CA GLN A 10 -17.45 6.21 14.96
C GLN A 10 -16.13 6.92 14.60
N LEU A 11 -15.87 7.09 13.30
CA LEU A 11 -14.65 7.73 12.78
C LEU A 11 -14.29 9.03 13.50
N LYS A 12 -15.25 9.96 13.66
CA LYS A 12 -14.97 11.23 14.36
C LYS A 12 -14.41 10.99 15.77
N ALA A 13 -15.07 10.14 16.56
CA ALA A 13 -14.68 9.88 17.94
C ALA A 13 -13.34 9.13 18.05
N LEU A 14 -13.03 8.27 17.07
CA LEU A 14 -11.68 7.67 16.98
C LEU A 14 -10.64 8.73 16.67
N LEU A 15 -10.89 9.60 15.70
CA LEU A 15 -9.94 10.65 15.33
C LEU A 15 -9.74 11.66 16.47
N ASP A 16 -10.83 12.08 17.15
CA ASP A 16 -10.76 12.94 18.34
C ASP A 16 -9.84 12.32 19.42
N TYR A 17 -9.92 11.00 19.59
CA TYR A 17 -9.05 10.26 20.51
C TYR A 17 -7.59 10.16 20.03
N LEU A 18 -7.36 9.88 18.74
CA LEU A 18 -6.02 9.70 18.18
C LEU A 18 -5.23 11.01 18.10
N LEU A 19 -5.91 12.14 17.87
CA LEU A 19 -5.28 13.45 17.70
C LEU A 19 -5.27 14.29 18.98
N ASP A 20 -5.67 13.73 20.12
CA ASP A 20 -5.67 14.38 21.44
C ASP A 20 -6.33 15.79 21.42
N GLY A 21 -7.44 15.92 20.68
CA GLY A 21 -8.07 17.21 20.42
C GLY A 21 -9.44 17.13 19.76
N GLU A 22 -10.23 18.19 19.90
CA GLU A 22 -11.54 18.32 19.26
C GLU A 22 -11.37 18.55 17.75
N ILE A 23 -11.53 17.50 16.95
CA ILE A 23 -11.59 17.60 15.50
C ILE A 23 -12.97 18.12 15.11
N ASP A 24 -13.02 19.16 14.29
CA ASP A 24 -14.28 19.63 13.73
C ASP A 24 -14.75 18.63 12.65
N ALA A 25 -16.07 18.44 12.55
CA ALA A 25 -16.66 17.77 11.40
C ALA A 25 -16.17 18.37 10.07
N LYS A 26 -15.86 19.68 10.07
CA LYS A 26 -15.21 20.37 8.96
C LYS A 26 -13.89 19.76 8.52
N ASP A 27 -12.99 19.50 9.45
CA ASP A 27 -11.70 18.91 9.12
C ASP A 27 -11.87 17.53 8.48
N ILE A 28 -12.90 16.79 8.89
CA ILE A 28 -13.22 15.47 8.33
C ILE A 28 -13.78 15.59 6.92
N TYR A 29 -14.82 16.40 6.67
CA TYR A 29 -15.38 16.49 5.32
C TYR A 29 -14.44 17.17 4.32
N ASP A 30 -13.56 18.07 4.80
CA ASP A 30 -12.46 18.65 4.03
C ASP A 30 -11.41 17.56 3.69
N ALA A 31 -11.04 16.70 4.65
CA ALA A 31 -10.18 15.53 4.41
C ALA A 31 -10.77 14.60 3.35
N LEU A 32 -12.07 14.34 3.44
CA LEU A 32 -12.79 13.47 2.51
C LEU A 32 -12.95 14.10 1.12
N GLY A 33 -12.74 15.42 0.98
CA GLY A 33 -12.99 16.15 -0.27
C GLY A 33 -14.46 16.17 -0.65
N THR A 34 -15.35 16.27 0.34
CA THR A 34 -16.81 16.25 0.15
C THR A 34 -17.48 17.46 0.76
N SER A 35 -18.68 17.80 0.28
CA SER A 35 -19.48 18.84 0.92
C SER A 35 -19.99 18.39 2.30
N SER A 36 -20.25 19.35 3.18
CA SER A 36 -20.91 19.10 4.48
C SER A 36 -22.22 18.30 4.33
N SER A 37 -23.06 18.62 3.35
CA SER A 37 -24.31 17.89 3.08
C SER A 37 -24.06 16.42 2.70
N THR A 38 -23.05 16.17 1.88
CA THR A 38 -22.65 14.80 1.50
C THR A 38 -22.12 14.02 2.70
N TYR A 39 -21.29 14.65 3.51
CA TYR A 39 -20.72 14.06 4.72
C TYR A 39 -21.81 13.61 5.70
N TYR A 40 -22.72 14.51 6.09
CA TYR A 40 -23.79 14.18 7.04
C TYR A 40 -24.78 13.13 6.53
N ARG A 41 -24.88 12.94 5.21
CA ARG A 41 -25.60 11.81 4.63
C ARG A 41 -24.77 10.52 4.77
N ARG A 42 -23.49 10.56 4.38
CA ARG A 42 -22.59 9.40 4.37
C ARG A 42 -22.37 8.78 5.74
N ILE A 43 -22.24 9.58 6.80
CA ILE A 43 -22.02 9.04 8.16
C ILE A 43 -23.17 8.16 8.69
N LYS A 44 -24.33 8.19 8.02
CA LYS A 44 -25.50 7.35 8.35
C LYS A 44 -25.56 6.07 7.54
N GLU A 45 -24.76 5.96 6.48
CA GLU A 45 -24.72 4.82 5.59
C GLU A 45 -23.95 3.66 6.24
N ALA A 46 -24.33 2.41 5.92
CA ALA A 46 -23.79 1.23 6.59
C ALA A 46 -22.35 0.89 6.17
N ASP A 47 -21.93 1.35 4.99
CA ASP A 47 -20.59 1.14 4.44
C ASP A 47 -19.57 2.17 4.94
N TYR A 48 -20.01 3.23 5.62
CA TYR A 48 -19.16 4.28 6.15
C TYR A 48 -18.49 3.87 7.48
N PRO A 49 -17.18 4.13 7.67
CA PRO A 49 -16.23 4.56 6.63
C PRO A 49 -15.77 3.39 5.76
N ASN A 50 -15.53 3.67 4.47
CA ASN A 50 -14.92 2.71 3.53
C ASN A 50 -13.40 2.92 3.38
N ALA A 51 -12.75 2.01 2.66
CA ALA A 51 -11.30 2.00 2.49
C ALA A 51 -10.73 3.27 1.84
N GLU A 52 -11.43 3.89 0.90
CA GLU A 52 -10.98 5.13 0.26
C GLU A 52 -11.16 6.35 1.17
N GLU A 53 -12.25 6.38 1.94
CA GLU A 53 -12.51 7.42 2.93
C GLU A 53 -11.45 7.38 4.04
N LEU A 54 -11.11 6.19 4.54
CA LEU A 54 -10.01 6.01 5.50
C LEU A 54 -8.66 6.41 4.92
N ARG A 55 -8.41 6.15 3.63
CA ARG A 55 -7.15 6.54 2.97
C ARG A 55 -7.00 8.06 2.95
N ARG A 56 -8.05 8.77 2.54
CA ARG A 56 -8.05 10.25 2.50
C ARG A 56 -7.85 10.87 3.88
N VAL A 57 -8.51 10.30 4.89
CA VAL A 57 -8.35 10.73 6.28
C VAL A 57 -6.94 10.44 6.79
N ALA A 58 -6.41 9.24 6.52
CA ALA A 58 -5.04 8.89 6.86
C ALA A 58 -4.04 9.88 6.26
N ASP A 59 -4.15 10.14 4.95
CA ASP A 59 -3.28 11.08 4.23
C ASP A 59 -3.39 12.51 4.79
N ARG A 60 -4.58 12.95 5.22
CA ARG A 60 -4.81 14.33 5.72
C ARG A 60 -4.28 14.57 7.12
N PHE A 61 -4.37 13.57 7.99
CA PHE A 61 -4.02 13.67 9.41
C PHE A 61 -2.69 12.97 9.75
N ASP A 62 -1.93 12.51 8.75
CA ASP A 62 -0.67 11.78 8.90
C ASP A 62 -0.81 10.54 9.79
N LEU A 63 -1.92 9.80 9.59
CA LEU A 63 -2.22 8.57 10.33
C LEU A 63 -1.86 7.34 9.51
N SER A 64 -1.59 6.23 10.20
CA SER A 64 -1.36 4.95 9.57
C SER A 64 -2.63 4.40 8.94
N TYR A 65 -2.66 4.36 7.60
CA TYR A 65 -3.78 3.79 6.85
C TYR A 65 -4.08 2.32 7.21
N PRO A 66 -3.07 1.42 7.31
CA PRO A 66 -3.32 0.04 7.74
C PRO A 66 -3.94 -0.05 9.13
N ASP A 67 -3.54 0.82 10.06
CA ASP A 67 -4.10 0.81 11.41
C ASP A 67 -5.56 1.24 11.41
N LEU A 68 -5.95 2.24 10.63
CA LEU A 68 -7.36 2.62 10.46
C LEU A 68 -8.17 1.48 9.84
N GLN A 69 -7.64 0.79 8.84
CA GLN A 69 -8.31 -0.37 8.25
C GLN A 69 -8.53 -1.49 9.28
N ILE A 70 -7.56 -1.73 10.15
CA ILE A 70 -7.68 -2.69 11.25
C ILE A 70 -8.73 -2.26 12.26
N GLN A 71 -8.69 -1.00 12.69
CA GLN A 71 -9.62 -0.45 13.68
C GLN A 71 -11.07 -0.60 13.22
N PHE A 72 -11.36 -0.30 11.95
CA PHE A 72 -12.69 -0.45 11.38
C PHE A 72 -13.01 -1.87 10.87
N GLY A 73 -12.11 -2.84 11.01
CA GLY A 73 -12.34 -4.22 10.57
C GLY A 73 -12.46 -4.38 9.05
N LEU A 74 -11.86 -3.48 8.27
CA LEU A 74 -11.68 -3.63 6.83
C LEU A 74 -10.51 -4.57 6.50
N MET A 75 -9.61 -4.77 7.45
CA MET A 75 -8.48 -5.67 7.35
C MET A 75 -8.13 -6.20 8.75
N THR A 76 -7.56 -7.39 8.84
CA THR A 76 -7.05 -7.93 10.10
C THR A 76 -5.55 -7.69 10.23
N ARG A 77 -5.04 -7.66 11.46
CA ARG A 77 -3.58 -7.59 11.73
C ARG A 77 -2.82 -8.73 11.04
N GLN A 78 -3.43 -9.92 10.99
CA GLN A 78 -2.84 -11.09 10.32
C GLN A 78 -2.79 -10.92 8.81
N GLU A 79 -3.82 -10.36 8.18
CA GLU A 79 -3.80 -10.04 6.76
C GLU A 79 -2.73 -9.00 6.43
N VAL A 80 -2.58 -7.96 7.26
CA VAL A 80 -1.52 -6.94 7.06
C VAL A 80 -0.14 -7.60 7.14
N PHE A 81 0.10 -8.43 8.15
CA PHE A 81 1.35 -9.15 8.30
C PHE A 81 1.64 -10.05 7.09
N THR A 82 0.65 -10.83 6.66
CA THR A 82 0.75 -11.73 5.51
C THR A 82 1.05 -10.95 4.21
N TYR A 83 0.41 -9.80 4.04
CA TYR A 83 0.66 -8.92 2.90
C TYR A 83 2.09 -8.38 2.90
N VAL A 84 2.58 -7.88 4.04
CA VAL A 84 3.95 -7.34 4.14
C VAL A 84 5.00 -8.41 3.88
N GLU A 85 4.83 -9.61 4.45
CA GLU A 85 5.78 -10.71 4.24
C GLU A 85 5.78 -11.21 2.80
N SER A 86 4.61 -11.36 2.17
CA SER A 86 4.51 -11.74 0.76
C SER A 86 5.05 -10.66 -0.20
N ALA A 87 4.85 -9.37 0.13
CA ALA A 87 5.42 -8.26 -0.64
C ALA A 87 6.95 -8.26 -0.57
N ARG A 88 7.53 -8.47 0.62
CA ARG A 88 8.99 -8.59 0.82
C ARG A 88 9.57 -9.75 0.00
N ALA A 89 8.94 -10.93 0.06
CA ALA A 89 9.34 -12.08 -0.74
C ALA A 89 9.29 -11.76 -2.24
N SER A 90 8.22 -11.13 -2.72
CA SER A 90 8.05 -10.74 -4.12
C SER A 90 9.10 -9.73 -4.61
N VAL A 91 9.52 -8.80 -3.75
CA VAL A 91 10.61 -7.86 -4.05
C VAL A 91 11.95 -8.59 -4.12
N ALA A 92 12.22 -9.50 -3.18
CA ALA A 92 13.44 -10.30 -3.18
C ALA A 92 13.55 -11.18 -4.43
N THR A 93 12.45 -11.82 -4.87
CA THR A 93 12.43 -12.61 -6.12
C THR A 93 12.71 -11.73 -7.34
N ARG A 94 12.13 -10.52 -7.41
CA ARG A 94 12.40 -9.57 -8.50
C ARG A 94 13.86 -9.12 -8.52
N GLN A 95 14.45 -8.84 -7.36
CA GLN A 95 15.86 -8.46 -7.27
C GLN A 95 16.80 -9.62 -7.65
N ALA A 96 16.50 -10.84 -7.20
CA ALA A 96 17.25 -12.03 -7.60
C ALA A 96 17.20 -12.25 -9.12
N ALA A 97 16.02 -12.15 -9.74
CA ALA A 97 15.89 -12.24 -11.20
C ALA A 97 16.70 -11.16 -11.93
N ALA A 98 16.68 -9.91 -11.45
CA ALA A 98 17.48 -8.83 -12.01
C ALA A 98 19.00 -9.08 -11.86
N ALA A 99 19.44 -9.63 -10.74
CA ALA A 99 20.84 -9.99 -10.50
C ALA A 99 21.30 -11.13 -11.45
N THR A 100 20.45 -12.13 -11.70
CA THR A 100 20.74 -13.22 -12.65
C THR A 100 20.86 -12.71 -14.09
N VAL A 101 19.99 -11.78 -14.52
CA VAL A 101 20.06 -11.15 -15.85
C VAL A 101 21.34 -10.32 -16.00
N THR A 102 21.73 -9.57 -14.96
CA THR A 102 22.95 -8.74 -14.99
C THR A 102 24.22 -9.60 -15.01
N SER A 103 24.24 -10.70 -14.24
CA SER A 103 25.37 -11.64 -14.17
C SER A 103 25.47 -12.54 -15.40
N GLY A 104 24.34 -12.78 -16.09
CA GLY A 104 24.26 -13.49 -17.37
C GLY A 104 24.78 -12.71 -18.58
N THR A 105 25.10 -11.41 -18.42
CA THR A 105 25.88 -10.65 -19.39
C THR A 105 27.37 -10.94 -19.20
N GLN A 106 27.74 -12.22 -19.18
CA GLN A 106 29.10 -12.64 -19.49
C GLN A 106 29.44 -12.00 -20.84
N ARG A 107 30.43 -11.10 -20.84
CA ARG A 107 30.98 -10.44 -22.03
C ARG A 107 30.96 -11.43 -23.19
N ARG A 108 30.11 -11.18 -24.19
CA ARG A 108 30.27 -11.84 -25.49
C ARG A 108 31.71 -11.54 -25.92
N PRO A 109 32.56 -12.57 -26.13
CA PRO A 109 33.92 -12.33 -26.57
C PRO A 109 33.86 -11.52 -27.85
N ARG A 110 34.66 -10.46 -27.92
CA ARG A 110 34.67 -9.57 -29.09
C ARG A 110 35.13 -10.39 -30.29
N LEU A 111 34.66 -10.07 -31.50
CA LEU A 111 35.03 -10.80 -32.73
C LEU A 111 36.56 -10.86 -32.93
N SER A 112 37.29 -9.87 -32.41
CA SER A 112 38.76 -9.79 -32.37
C SER A 112 39.45 -10.83 -31.47
N GLU A 113 38.70 -11.48 -30.57
CA GLU A 113 39.18 -12.51 -29.64
C GLU A 113 38.91 -13.93 -30.18
N LEU A 114 38.20 -14.06 -31.31
CA LEU A 114 37.95 -15.34 -31.97
C LEU A 114 39.15 -15.69 -32.86
N THR A 115 39.89 -16.73 -32.48
CA THR A 115 40.95 -17.29 -33.31
C THR A 115 40.39 -18.26 -34.36
N PRO A 116 40.80 -18.14 -35.64
CA PRO A 116 40.46 -19.11 -36.67
C PRO A 116 40.96 -20.51 -36.27
N ARG A 117 40.12 -21.53 -36.45
CA ARG A 117 40.52 -22.92 -36.23
C ARG A 117 41.52 -23.32 -37.32
N LEU A 118 42.74 -23.64 -36.89
CA LEU A 118 43.86 -24.04 -37.76
C LEU A 118 43.71 -25.46 -38.33
N ASP A 119 42.72 -26.23 -37.86
CA ASP A 119 42.44 -27.61 -38.29
C ASP A 119 41.52 -27.73 -39.52
N ALA A 120 41.41 -26.68 -40.33
CA ALA A 120 40.63 -26.76 -41.56
C ALA A 120 41.42 -27.55 -42.63
N PRO A 121 40.92 -28.70 -43.12
CA PRO A 121 41.59 -29.45 -44.17
C PRO A 121 41.61 -28.64 -45.48
N PRO A 122 42.73 -28.66 -46.23
CA PRO A 122 42.86 -27.92 -47.48
C PRO A 122 41.92 -28.48 -48.56
N LEU A 123 41.36 -27.58 -49.37
CA LEU A 123 40.54 -27.89 -50.56
C LEU A 123 41.41 -28.38 -51.73
#